data_AF-E5G5P4-F1
#
_entry.id   AF-E5G5P4-F1
#
_cell.length_a   1.000
_cell.length_b   1.000
_cell.length_c   1.000
_cell.angle_alpha   90.00
_cell.angle_beta   90.00
_cell.angle_gamma   90.00
#
_symmetry.space_group_name_H-M   'P 1'
#
loop_
_entity.id
_entity.type
_entity.pdbx_description
1 polymer ?
#
loop_
_entity_poly.entity_id
_entity_poly.type
_entity_poly.pdbx_seq_one_letter_code
_entity_poly.pdbx_strand_id
1 'polypeptide(L)'
;MLEWIDHRLRQFEANGKLADMQEEFTQRVKESIENPPPVEGLTTTNPRTFYVDPSIVIPKDIVVPATGQVIAKAGTKVNPFDSRTWPKADGKDILPKFELSKVLVFFDARDAQQRRFASEYHNDKPIKWVLTAGSPNQMATLLDARIYFAQDGFLTSRLNITHVPAIAYQEGTRWRIDEVNVSGLQPLEIEQ
;
A
#
# COMPACT_ATOMS: atom_id res chain seq x y z
N MET A 1 -21.94 -34.56 -7.36
CA MET A 1 -20.97 -33.68 -6.66
C MET A 1 -21.68 -32.57 -5.87
N LEU A 2 -22.61 -31.82 -6.47
CA LEU A 2 -23.42 -30.82 -5.74
C LEU A 2 -24.32 -31.42 -4.63
N GLU A 3 -24.97 -32.56 -4.88
CA GLU A 3 -25.80 -33.23 -3.84
C GLU A 3 -25.00 -33.67 -2.61
N TRP A 4 -23.72 -34.01 -2.79
CA TRP A 4 -22.83 -34.39 -1.70
C TRP A 4 -22.39 -33.16 -0.86
N ILE A 5 -22.22 -32.01 -1.50
CA ILE A 5 -21.94 -30.74 -0.82
C ILE A 5 -23.19 -30.30 -0.02
N ASP A 6 -24.38 -30.40 -0.61
CA ASP A 6 -25.66 -30.03 0.05
C ASP A 6 -25.94 -30.89 1.29
N HIS A 7 -25.77 -32.22 1.18
CA HIS A 7 -25.97 -33.13 2.31
C HIS A 7 -24.98 -32.85 3.46
N ARG A 8 -23.74 -32.48 3.13
CA ARG A 8 -22.70 -32.15 4.12
C ARG A 8 -22.96 -30.81 4.80
N LEU A 9 -23.44 -29.81 4.05
CA LEU A 9 -23.84 -28.51 4.59
C LEU A 9 -25.02 -28.64 5.56
N ARG A 10 -26.08 -29.39 5.20
CA ARG A 10 -27.22 -29.64 6.08
C ARG A 10 -26.84 -30.40 7.36
N GLN A 11 -25.91 -31.34 7.26
CA GLN A 11 -25.37 -32.03 8.44
C GLN A 11 -24.55 -31.11 9.35
N PHE A 12 -23.84 -30.12 8.80
CA PHE A 12 -23.11 -29.12 9.59
C PHE A 12 -24.03 -28.06 10.18
N GLU A 13 -25.16 -27.77 9.55
CA GLU A 13 -26.19 -26.88 10.08
C GLU A 13 -26.92 -27.54 11.28
N ALA A 14 -27.33 -28.79 11.13
CA ALA A 14 -28.08 -29.54 12.14
C ALA A 14 -27.28 -29.84 13.44
N ASN A 15 -25.94 -29.77 13.39
CA ASN A 15 -25.09 -30.02 14.55
C ASN A 15 -24.33 -28.78 15.06
N GLY A 16 -24.69 -27.59 14.59
CA GLY A 16 -24.07 -26.32 15.03
C GLY A 16 -22.68 -26.03 14.45
N LYS A 17 -22.06 -26.97 13.73
CA LYS A 17 -20.71 -26.78 13.18
C LYS A 17 -20.61 -25.64 12.18
N LEU A 18 -21.68 -25.31 11.45
CA LEU A 18 -21.67 -24.12 10.58
C LEU A 18 -21.56 -22.81 11.37
N ALA A 19 -22.23 -22.71 12.51
CA ALA A 19 -22.14 -21.53 13.37
C ALA A 19 -20.73 -21.42 13.98
N ASP A 20 -20.18 -22.52 14.49
CA ASP A 20 -18.80 -22.57 15.00
C ASP A 20 -17.78 -22.19 13.93
N MET A 21 -17.92 -22.71 12.70
CA MET A 21 -17.05 -22.37 11.57
C MET A 21 -17.16 -20.90 11.16
N GLN A 22 -18.37 -20.33 11.22
CA GLN A 22 -18.59 -18.92 10.90
C GLN A 22 -17.99 -18.00 11.98
N GLU A 23 -18.14 -18.37 13.26
CA GLU A 23 -17.52 -17.64 14.36
C GLU A 23 -15.99 -17.72 14.28
N GLU A 24 -15.43 -18.92 14.08
CA GLU A 24 -13.98 -19.11 13.91
C GLU A 24 -13.44 -18.35 12.70
N PHE A 25 -14.18 -18.31 11.58
CA PHE A 25 -13.81 -17.50 10.42
C PHE A 25 -13.85 -16.00 10.74
N THR A 26 -14.88 -15.55 11.43
CA THR A 26 -15.03 -14.13 11.84
C THR A 26 -13.90 -13.71 12.78
N GLN A 27 -13.56 -14.55 13.76
CA GLN A 27 -12.45 -14.29 14.68
C GLN A 27 -11.12 -14.26 13.94
N ARG A 28 -10.87 -15.20 13.02
CA ARG A 28 -9.66 -15.18 12.18
C ARG A 28 -9.54 -13.93 11.32
N VAL A 29 -10.64 -13.46 10.74
CA VAL A 29 -10.63 -12.21 9.95
C VAL A 29 -10.34 -11.01 10.84
N LYS A 30 -10.98 -10.92 12.01
CA LYS A 30 -10.69 -9.86 13.00
C LYS A 30 -9.23 -9.89 13.43
N GLU A 31 -8.72 -11.05 13.78
CA GLU A 31 -7.33 -11.25 14.22
C GLU A 31 -6.34 -10.92 13.10
N SER A 32 -6.64 -11.29 11.85
CA SER A 32 -5.82 -10.92 10.69
C SER A 32 -5.80 -9.42 10.40
N ILE A 33 -6.87 -8.70 10.76
CA ILE A 33 -6.93 -7.24 10.64
C ILE A 33 -6.20 -6.58 11.81
N GLU A 34 -6.32 -7.11 13.03
CA GLU A 34 -5.62 -6.58 14.21
C GLU A 34 -4.12 -6.87 14.20
N ASN A 35 -3.73 -8.05 13.70
CA ASN A 35 -2.36 -8.54 13.72
C ASN A 35 -1.91 -9.00 12.33
N PRO A 36 -1.89 -8.11 11.33
CA PRO A 36 -1.37 -8.44 10.01
C PRO A 36 0.13 -8.79 10.09
N PRO A 37 0.60 -9.76 9.28
CA PRO A 37 2.00 -10.15 9.30
C PRO A 37 2.90 -8.97 8.89
N PRO A 38 4.02 -8.75 9.58
CA PRO A 38 4.91 -7.64 9.30
C PRO A 38 5.61 -7.82 7.95
N VAL A 39 5.94 -6.71 7.31
CA VAL A 39 6.83 -6.70 6.13
C VAL A 39 8.25 -7.00 6.60
N GLU A 40 8.86 -8.03 6.02
CA GLU A 40 10.21 -8.46 6.35
C GLU A 40 11.29 -7.54 5.76
N GLY A 41 12.48 -7.54 6.36
CA GLY A 41 13.67 -6.87 5.81
C GLY A 41 13.72 -5.35 5.97
N LEU A 42 12.73 -4.74 6.62
CA LEU A 42 12.74 -3.32 6.97
C LEU A 42 13.44 -3.09 8.31
N THR A 43 14.27 -2.06 8.39
CA THR A 43 14.94 -1.65 9.62
C THR A 43 14.61 -0.20 9.96
N THR A 44 15.14 0.33 11.07
CA THR A 44 14.81 1.69 11.57
C THR A 44 16.03 2.60 11.68
N THR A 45 17.16 2.17 11.11
CA THR A 45 18.46 2.83 11.23
C THR A 45 18.87 3.50 9.93
N ASN A 46 19.93 4.32 9.93
CA ASN A 46 20.60 4.83 8.72
C ASN A 46 19.67 5.51 7.69
N PRO A 47 19.04 6.64 8.04
CA PRO A 47 18.15 7.37 7.13
C PRO A 47 18.90 7.80 5.86
N ARG A 48 18.18 7.83 4.74
CA ARG A 48 18.68 8.33 3.46
C ARG A 48 17.54 8.95 2.65
N THR A 49 17.93 9.90 1.82
CA THR A 49 17.07 10.45 0.77
C THR A 49 17.52 9.92 -0.58
N PHE A 50 16.59 9.41 -1.37
CA PHE A 50 16.88 8.92 -2.71
C PHE A 50 15.68 9.05 -3.64
N TYR A 51 15.90 8.76 -4.92
CA TYR A 51 14.87 8.86 -5.96
C TYR A 51 14.63 7.52 -6.64
N VAL A 52 13.38 7.27 -7.01
CA VAL A 52 12.97 6.09 -7.79
C VAL A 52 12.30 6.54 -9.08
N ASP A 53 12.73 5.97 -10.21
CA ASP A 53 12.09 6.16 -11.51
C ASP A 53 10.82 5.28 -11.56
N PRO A 54 9.61 5.87 -11.60
CA PRO A 54 8.36 5.10 -11.67
C PRO A 54 8.07 4.55 -13.06
N SER A 55 8.98 4.72 -14.03
CA SER A 55 8.76 4.30 -15.40
C SER A 55 8.56 2.80 -15.52
N ILE A 56 7.54 2.42 -16.28
CA ILE A 56 7.26 1.04 -16.67
C ILE A 56 7.48 0.88 -18.17
N VAL A 57 7.73 -0.36 -18.60
CA VAL A 57 7.77 -0.72 -20.01
C VAL A 57 6.53 -1.52 -20.34
N ILE A 58 5.78 -1.08 -21.35
CA ILE A 58 4.58 -1.77 -21.81
C ILE A 58 4.98 -3.14 -22.38
N PRO A 59 4.47 -4.26 -21.83
CA PRO A 59 4.93 -5.58 -22.24
C PRO A 59 4.30 -6.08 -23.54
N LYS A 60 3.14 -5.52 -23.93
CA LYS A 60 2.36 -5.93 -25.11
C LYS A 60 1.66 -4.73 -25.73
N ASP A 61 1.40 -4.79 -27.02
CA ASP A 61 0.63 -3.76 -27.71
C ASP A 61 -0.70 -3.50 -26.99
N ILE A 62 -0.98 -2.23 -26.71
CA ILE A 62 -2.28 -1.77 -26.20
C ILE A 62 -3.12 -1.40 -27.40
N VAL A 63 -4.26 -2.05 -27.57
CA VAL A 63 -5.19 -1.83 -28.68
C VAL A 63 -6.56 -1.41 -28.17
N VAL A 64 -7.24 -0.54 -28.92
CA VAL A 64 -8.67 -0.27 -28.72
C VAL A 64 -9.45 -1.52 -29.15
N PRO A 65 -10.20 -2.20 -28.25
CA PRO A 65 -10.88 -3.45 -28.61
C PRO A 65 -11.86 -3.31 -29.76
N ALA A 66 -12.55 -2.17 -29.85
CA ALA A 66 -13.58 -1.93 -30.86
C ALA A 66 -13.04 -1.64 -32.27
N THR A 67 -11.86 -1.01 -32.38
CA THR A 67 -11.31 -0.56 -33.68
C THR A 67 -10.05 -1.32 -34.09
N GLY A 68 -9.42 -2.04 -33.17
CA GLY A 68 -8.10 -2.65 -33.37
C GLY A 68 -6.95 -1.65 -33.46
N GLN A 69 -7.21 -0.35 -33.28
CA GLN A 69 -6.18 0.68 -33.33
C GLN A 69 -5.18 0.48 -32.19
N VAL A 70 -3.89 0.46 -32.52
CA VAL A 70 -2.82 0.39 -31.53
C VAL A 70 -2.64 1.76 -30.88
N ILE A 71 -2.90 1.84 -29.57
CA ILE A 71 -2.68 3.02 -28.73
C ILE A 71 -1.20 3.12 -28.34
N ALA A 72 -0.59 1.99 -27.99
CA ALA A 72 0.81 1.92 -27.56
C ALA A 72 1.45 0.62 -28.00
N LYS A 73 2.72 0.68 -28.42
CA LYS A 73 3.48 -0.52 -28.80
C LYS A 73 4.15 -1.17 -27.60
N ALA A 74 4.31 -2.49 -27.64
CA ALA A 74 5.22 -3.19 -26.73
C ALA A 74 6.60 -2.54 -26.75
N GLY A 75 7.24 -2.42 -25.58
CA GLY A 75 8.52 -1.73 -25.42
C GLY A 75 8.41 -0.23 -25.14
N THR A 76 7.23 0.39 -25.26
CA THR A 76 7.05 1.80 -24.91
C THR A 76 7.34 2.02 -23.43
N LYS A 77 8.29 2.91 -23.10
CA LYS A 77 8.58 3.34 -21.72
C LYS A 77 7.61 4.47 -21.33
N VAL A 78 6.84 4.25 -20.27
CA VAL A 78 5.84 5.20 -19.75
C VAL A 78 6.19 5.56 -18.32
N ASN A 79 6.33 6.85 -18.04
CA ASN A 79 6.47 7.39 -16.70
C ASN A 79 5.14 8.04 -16.27
N PRO A 80 4.47 7.57 -15.20
CA PRO A 80 3.19 8.12 -14.77
C PRO A 80 3.27 9.59 -14.28
N PHE A 81 4.45 10.10 -13.97
CA PHE A 81 4.67 11.50 -13.59
C PHE A 81 5.16 12.37 -14.75
N ASP A 82 5.28 11.82 -15.96
CA ASP A 82 5.67 12.56 -17.17
C ASP A 82 4.71 12.24 -18.33
N SER A 83 3.70 13.08 -18.51
CA SER A 83 2.71 12.92 -19.58
C SER A 83 3.31 12.94 -20.99
N ARG A 84 4.53 13.46 -21.18
CA ARG A 84 5.21 13.45 -22.49
C ARG A 84 5.62 12.04 -22.91
N THR A 85 5.75 11.13 -21.95
CA THR A 85 6.08 9.72 -22.19
C THR A 85 4.83 8.86 -22.48
N TRP A 86 3.64 9.45 -22.39
CA TRP A 86 2.40 8.71 -22.51
C TRP A 86 2.04 8.46 -23.98
N PRO A 87 1.37 7.33 -24.28
CA PRO A 87 0.93 7.05 -25.63
C PRO A 87 0.00 8.14 -26.16
N LYS A 88 0.18 8.50 -27.44
CA LYS A 88 -0.63 9.50 -28.15
C LYS A 88 -1.54 8.79 -29.15
N ALA A 89 -2.78 9.24 -29.26
CA ALA A 89 -3.65 8.84 -30.38
C ALA A 89 -3.61 9.94 -31.44
N ASP A 90 -3.32 9.57 -32.69
CA ASP A 90 -3.25 10.49 -33.84
C ASP A 90 -2.35 11.72 -33.59
N GLY A 91 -1.25 11.52 -32.86
CA GLY A 91 -0.29 12.57 -32.51
C GLY A 91 -0.76 13.53 -31.41
N LYS A 92 -1.94 13.33 -30.82
CA LYS A 92 -2.52 14.16 -29.76
C LYS A 92 -2.40 13.50 -28.39
N ASP A 93 -2.18 14.32 -27.37
CA ASP A 93 -2.21 13.88 -25.97
C ASP A 93 -3.65 13.52 -25.61
N ILE A 94 -3.88 12.26 -25.25
CA ILE A 94 -5.21 11.72 -24.95
C ILE A 94 -5.56 11.72 -23.47
N LEU A 95 -4.56 11.87 -22.60
CA LEU A 95 -4.72 11.78 -21.16
C LEU A 95 -4.21 13.08 -20.52
N PRO A 96 -4.88 13.58 -19.47
CA PRO A 96 -4.48 14.82 -18.81
C PRO A 96 -3.14 14.65 -18.09
N LYS A 97 -2.46 15.77 -17.80
CA LYS A 97 -1.31 15.73 -16.89
C LYS A 97 -1.74 15.13 -15.55
N PHE A 98 -0.93 14.21 -15.03
CA PHE A 98 -1.13 13.62 -13.72
C PHE A 98 -0.08 14.11 -12.74
N GLU A 99 -0.55 14.55 -11.58
CA GLU A 99 0.27 14.82 -10.43
C GLU A 99 -0.30 14.07 -9.22
N LEU A 100 0.60 13.42 -8.48
CA LEU A 100 0.28 12.78 -7.24
C LEU A 100 -0.08 13.83 -6.19
N SER A 101 -1.36 13.86 -5.84
CA SER A 101 -1.94 14.77 -4.87
C SER A 101 -1.80 14.34 -3.41
N LYS A 102 -0.97 13.32 -3.15
CA LYS A 102 -0.86 12.64 -1.84
C LYS A 102 0.60 12.37 -1.50
N VAL A 103 0.88 12.29 -0.21
CA VAL A 103 2.15 11.79 0.32
C VAL A 103 1.88 10.45 0.98
N LEU A 104 2.76 9.48 0.78
CA LEU A 104 2.68 8.19 1.45
C LEU A 104 3.64 8.21 2.63
N VAL A 105 3.20 7.76 3.79
CA VAL A 105 4.06 7.62 4.98
C VAL A 105 4.02 6.18 5.43
N PHE A 106 5.17 5.52 5.37
CA PHE A 106 5.37 4.14 5.78
C PHE A 106 5.97 4.10 7.18
N PHE A 107 5.42 3.29 8.07
CA PHE A 107 5.97 3.13 9.42
C PHE A 107 5.57 1.81 10.07
N ASP A 108 6.39 1.36 11.03
CA ASP A 108 6.11 0.20 11.89
C ASP A 108 5.40 0.67 13.16
N ALA A 109 4.12 0.30 13.32
CA ALA A 109 3.33 0.71 14.48
C ALA A 109 3.70 -0.04 15.78
N ARG A 110 4.53 -1.09 15.72
CA ARG A 110 5.07 -1.74 16.93
C ARG A 110 6.13 -0.87 17.60
N ASP A 111 6.81 -0.02 16.83
CA ASP A 111 7.82 0.92 17.31
C ASP A 111 7.15 2.19 17.86
N ALA A 112 7.28 2.41 19.17
CA ALA A 112 6.69 3.55 19.87
C ALA A 112 7.23 4.91 19.40
N GLN A 113 8.48 4.98 18.93
CA GLN A 113 9.07 6.22 18.41
C GLN A 113 8.51 6.53 17.01
N GLN A 114 8.19 5.50 16.22
CA GLN A 114 7.51 5.68 14.94
C GLN A 114 6.05 6.07 15.10
N ARG A 115 5.35 5.56 16.12
CA ARG A 115 4.01 6.04 16.48
C ARG A 115 4.05 7.53 16.84
N ARG A 116 5.04 7.94 17.64
CA ARG A 116 5.27 9.36 17.97
C ARG A 116 5.48 10.18 16.70
N PHE A 117 6.40 9.76 15.83
CA PHE A 117 6.65 10.40 14.55
C PHE A 117 5.35 10.55 13.73
N ALA A 118 4.57 9.49 13.57
CA ALA A 118 3.33 9.53 12.81
C ALA A 118 2.30 10.48 13.42
N SER A 119 2.19 10.55 14.75
CA SER A 119 1.25 11.45 15.44
C SER A 119 1.61 12.94 15.30
N GLU A 120 2.88 13.25 15.05
CA GLU A 120 3.39 14.63 14.96
C GLU A 120 3.69 15.07 13.52
N TYR A 121 3.74 14.13 12.58
CA TYR A 121 4.06 14.43 11.19
C TYR A 121 2.89 15.06 10.46
N HIS A 122 3.15 16.20 9.82
CA HIS A 122 2.18 16.96 9.04
C HIS A 122 2.73 17.25 7.64
N ASN A 123 1.83 17.39 6.66
CA ASN A 123 2.18 17.76 5.30
C ASN A 123 1.03 18.55 4.66
N ASP A 124 1.36 19.49 3.77
CA ASP A 124 0.36 20.29 3.03
C ASP A 124 -0.53 19.42 2.14
N LYS A 125 0.02 18.32 1.60
CA LYS A 125 -0.73 17.33 0.85
C LYS A 125 -1.34 16.29 1.80
N PRO A 126 -2.56 15.78 1.53
CA PRO A 126 -3.14 14.75 2.36
C PRO A 126 -2.27 13.48 2.43
N ILE A 127 -2.13 12.96 3.64
CA ILE A 127 -1.27 11.82 3.95
C ILE A 127 -2.03 10.51 3.74
N LYS A 128 -1.35 9.50 3.19
CA LYS A 128 -1.75 8.11 3.18
C LYS A 128 -0.82 7.34 4.11
N TRP A 129 -1.34 6.96 5.27
CA TRP A 129 -0.63 6.18 6.27
C TRP A 129 -0.59 4.72 5.85
N VAL A 130 0.61 4.16 5.74
CA VAL A 130 0.84 2.78 5.31
C VAL A 130 1.65 2.06 6.39
N LEU A 131 1.02 1.12 7.08
CA LEU A 131 1.71 0.29 8.06
C LEU A 131 2.54 -0.78 7.39
N THR A 132 3.72 -1.01 7.96
CA THR A 132 4.57 -2.16 7.64
C THR A 132 4.48 -3.24 8.71
N ALA A 133 4.00 -2.91 9.91
CA ALA A 133 3.64 -3.85 10.97
C ALA A 133 2.80 -3.17 12.06
N GLY A 134 2.19 -3.96 12.95
CA GLY A 134 1.31 -3.49 14.04
C GLY A 134 -0.16 -3.34 13.63
N SER A 135 -1.03 -2.96 14.58
CA SER A 135 -2.49 -2.92 14.37
C SER A 135 -2.95 -1.70 13.58
N PRO A 136 -3.58 -1.89 12.40
CA PRO A 136 -4.26 -0.83 11.66
C PRO A 136 -5.39 -0.15 12.44
N ASN A 137 -6.13 -0.88 13.28
CA ASN A 137 -7.27 -0.32 14.03
C ASN A 137 -6.81 0.58 15.17
N GLN A 138 -5.78 0.18 15.91
CA GLN A 138 -5.14 1.03 16.92
C GLN A 138 -4.62 2.32 16.28
N MET A 139 -3.95 2.21 15.12
CA MET A 139 -3.42 3.40 14.44
C MET A 139 -4.50 4.26 13.79
N ALA A 140 -5.60 3.67 13.32
CA ALA A 140 -6.74 4.43 12.80
C ALA A 140 -7.38 5.27 13.89
N THR A 141 -7.50 4.71 15.09
CA THR A 141 -7.99 5.41 16.29
C THR A 141 -7.01 6.50 16.73
N LEU A 142 -5.71 6.18 16.81
CA LEU A 142 -4.68 7.12 17.27
C LEU A 142 -4.52 8.34 16.34
N LEU A 143 -4.55 8.12 15.02
CA LEU A 143 -4.31 9.17 14.02
C LEU A 143 -5.59 9.83 13.50
N ASP A 144 -6.76 9.36 13.94
CA ASP A 144 -8.08 9.72 13.39
C ASP A 144 -8.08 9.72 11.84
N ALA A 145 -7.51 8.66 11.27
CA ALA A 145 -7.22 8.60 9.84
C ALA A 145 -7.36 7.20 9.27
N ARG A 146 -7.63 7.15 7.96
CA ARG A 146 -7.64 5.87 7.23
C ARG A 146 -6.22 5.31 7.15
N ILE A 147 -6.07 4.07 7.62
CA ILE A 147 -4.82 3.32 7.58
C ILE A 147 -4.85 2.28 6.44
N TYR A 148 -3.70 2.10 5.82
CA TYR A 148 -3.42 1.06 4.82
C TYR A 148 -2.31 0.15 5.35
N PHE A 149 -2.18 -1.05 4.79
CA PHE A 149 -1.12 -1.98 5.15
C PHE A 149 -0.32 -2.37 3.91
N ALA A 150 1.01 -2.38 4.02
CA ALA A 150 1.93 -2.76 2.95
C ALA A 150 2.01 -4.29 2.80
N GLN A 151 0.87 -4.95 2.52
CA GLN A 151 0.80 -6.40 2.38
C GLN A 151 1.88 -6.92 1.42
N ASP A 152 2.58 -7.97 1.86
CA ASP A 152 3.68 -8.63 1.15
C ASP A 152 4.84 -7.71 0.72
N GLY A 153 4.95 -6.50 1.29
CA GLY A 153 6.02 -5.56 0.98
C GLY A 153 6.07 -5.08 -0.47
N PHE A 154 4.98 -5.23 -1.25
CA PHE A 154 5.00 -4.89 -2.68
C PHE A 154 5.41 -3.44 -2.93
N LEU A 155 4.81 -2.51 -2.20
CA LEU A 155 5.03 -1.08 -2.42
C LEU A 155 6.39 -0.62 -1.85
N THR A 156 6.81 -1.14 -0.70
CA THR A 156 8.13 -0.85 -0.11
C THR A 156 9.24 -1.36 -1.02
N SER A 157 9.10 -2.55 -1.59
CA SER A 157 10.02 -3.11 -2.59
C SER A 157 10.07 -2.25 -3.86
N ARG A 158 8.92 -1.88 -4.43
CA ARG A 158 8.86 -1.02 -5.64
C ARG A 158 9.47 0.36 -5.43
N LEU A 159 9.41 0.89 -4.21
CA LEU A 159 9.98 2.18 -3.84
C LEU A 159 11.39 2.06 -3.25
N ASN A 160 12.00 0.87 -3.27
CA ASN A 160 13.32 0.58 -2.70
C ASN A 160 13.48 1.03 -1.23
N ILE A 161 12.38 1.04 -0.47
CA ILE A 161 12.37 1.38 0.96
C ILE A 161 12.98 0.20 1.72
N THR A 162 14.02 0.48 2.50
CA THR A 162 14.68 -0.49 3.38
C THR A 162 14.65 -0.06 4.85
N HIS A 163 14.38 1.22 5.11
CA HIS A 163 14.28 1.75 6.45
C HIS A 163 12.94 2.49 6.64
N VAL A 164 12.31 2.29 7.80
CA VAL A 164 11.07 2.98 8.19
C VAL A 164 11.28 3.71 9.52
N PRO A 165 10.65 4.90 9.72
CA PRO A 165 9.62 5.46 8.87
C PRO A 165 10.16 6.10 7.59
N ALA A 166 9.38 6.05 6.52
CA ALA A 166 9.73 6.59 5.21
C ALA A 166 8.59 7.41 4.62
N ILE A 167 8.95 8.55 4.02
CA ILE A 167 8.01 9.46 3.37
C ILE A 167 8.25 9.36 1.86
N ALA A 168 7.22 9.05 1.08
CA ALA A 168 7.32 8.98 -0.38
C ALA A 168 6.35 9.98 -1.04
N TYR A 169 6.88 10.81 -1.94
CA TYR A 169 6.10 11.79 -2.70
C TYR A 169 6.70 12.02 -4.08
N GLN A 170 5.87 12.55 -4.98
CA GLN A 170 6.34 12.94 -6.30
C GLN A 170 7.19 14.22 -6.20
N GLU A 171 8.40 14.16 -6.74
CA GLU A 171 9.26 15.32 -7.02
C GLU A 171 9.61 15.32 -8.51
N GLY A 172 9.04 16.28 -9.25
CA GLY A 172 9.12 16.30 -10.70
C GLY A 172 8.55 15.01 -11.32
N THR A 173 9.37 14.28 -12.06
CA THR A 173 8.98 13.03 -12.75
C THR A 173 9.42 11.76 -12.01
N ARG A 174 9.83 11.89 -10.74
CA ARG A 174 10.34 10.78 -9.92
C ARG A 174 9.62 10.72 -8.58
N TRP A 175 9.69 9.56 -7.94
CA TRP A 175 9.48 9.50 -6.50
C TRP A 175 10.72 10.03 -5.80
N ARG A 176 10.52 10.88 -4.80
CA ARG A 176 11.48 11.14 -3.75
C ARG A 176 11.06 10.37 -2.50
N ILE A 177 12.02 9.69 -1.90
CA ILE A 177 11.84 8.89 -0.69
C ILE A 177 12.79 9.46 0.34
N ASP A 178 12.24 9.84 1.49
CA ASP A 178 12.98 10.30 2.66
C ASP A 178 12.77 9.26 3.78
N GLU A 179 13.78 8.43 4.05
CA GLU A 179 13.82 7.55 5.24
C GLU A 179 14.26 8.40 6.44
N VAL A 180 13.57 8.31 7.57
CA VAL A 180 13.69 9.25 8.69
C VAL A 180 14.23 8.55 9.93
N ASN A 181 15.19 9.17 10.64
CA ASN A 181 15.64 8.67 11.93
C ASN A 181 14.75 9.19 13.07
N VAL A 182 14.17 8.28 13.83
CA VAL A 182 13.29 8.58 14.96
C VAL A 182 13.88 8.21 16.33
N SER A 183 15.14 7.77 16.39
CA SER A 183 15.75 7.25 17.63
C SER A 183 15.81 8.28 18.77
N GLY A 184 15.71 9.57 18.46
CA GLY A 184 15.65 10.65 19.45
C GLY A 184 14.25 11.05 19.93
N LEU A 185 13.18 10.47 19.37
CA LEU A 185 11.81 10.81 19.73
C LEU A 185 11.38 10.12 21.03
N GLN A 186 10.55 10.80 21.82
CA GLN A 186 9.96 10.20 23.01
C GLN A 186 8.92 9.13 22.59
N PRO A 187 9.00 7.89 23.13
CA PRO A 187 8.04 6.84 22.84
C PRO A 187 6.58 7.30 23.04
N LEU A 188 5.68 6.86 22.15
CA LEU A 188 4.23 7.01 22.32
C LEU A 188 3.62 5.64 22.60
N GLU A 189 3.27 5.35 23.85
CA GLU A 189 2.55 4.14 24.22
C GLU A 189 1.06 4.25 23.85
N ILE A 190 0.46 3.13 23.45
CA ILE A 190 -0.99 3.01 23.26
C ILE A 190 -1.49 2.06 24.34
N GLU A 191 -2.55 2.45 25.04
CA GLU A 191 -3.23 1.55 26.00
C GLU A 191 -3.81 0.35 25.24
N GLN A 192 -3.60 -0.86 25.77
CA GLN A 192 -4.04 -2.11 25.17
C GLN A 192 -5.55 -2.31 25.28
#